data_AF-A0A7S2MPB4-F1
#
_entry.id   AF-A0A7S2MPB4-F1
#
_cell.length_a   1.000
_cell.length_b   1.000
_cell.length_c   1.000
_cell.angle_alpha   90.00
_cell.angle_beta   90.00
_cell.angle_gamma   90.00
#
_symmetry.space_group_name_H-M   'P 1'
#
loop_
_entity.id
_entity.type
_entity.pdbx_description
1 polymer ?
#
loop_
_entity_poly.entity_id
_entity_poly.type
_entity_poly.pdbx_seq_one_letter_code
_entity_poly.pdbx_strand_id
1 'polypeptide(L)'
;AEEAFENLRQAFDTLKANHSDPWVWHEYLSEEQQDESDEDEDPELEQLRPKKRGHMDRLKAHLLTCVTELNRCAQAADTCYFHMCVGPEKMKPCVIILGTSGDIDADMLESGDASPQKIMAMLQAKLEAANDKITLLEAEVEELKTKLCESMAESKDRWQRWQRSAMLAEDTMTKLDAMTRAFNDVCAKRKELEADYRDLYIRHIRASRMMIHKGRQMLRDNVFKCGKKENLFYSFQGFIHTLKTEKEERIRREHEAQRDRVEFALRNEVKFLMAETWRHRYTVERLVSEANRLKNDRRNFALRLMHKNRRPYEVLEYCLWIWELWQPLRPQLVLEKALEAESTRHDACIQQLVQTTQQLPPLATRIDDLQEELLAEKVAHDVSRRELTERAARMYGIFLEHLRIHRMQELAVLHRIHEVDVEDKKERIAVLEREIAEDRHVHALKGMVVDLESNLRKALDRRKQRAFMVPQKSDSKCPHCARENMFRSWRGVSHDTLVSDLEPSSPVHTGEHVPMLRTSASLGSLTAKGV
;
A
#
# COMPACT_ATOMS: atom_id res chain seq x y z
N ALA A 1 -78.17 -28.06 -12.47
CA ALA A 1 -77.75 -27.67 -11.11
C ALA A 1 -76.57 -28.54 -10.68
N GLU A 2 -76.78 -29.83 -10.38
CA GLU A 2 -75.70 -30.75 -9.99
C GLU A 2 -74.55 -30.83 -11.02
N GLU A 3 -74.86 -30.94 -12.31
CA GLU A 3 -73.89 -30.93 -13.40
C GLU A 3 -73.04 -29.63 -13.47
N ALA A 4 -73.62 -28.48 -13.11
CA ALA A 4 -72.88 -27.21 -13.09
C ALA A 4 -71.83 -27.18 -11.96
N PHE A 5 -72.18 -27.77 -10.81
CA PHE A 5 -71.30 -27.87 -9.65
C PHE A 5 -70.19 -28.91 -9.87
N GLU A 6 -70.49 -30.01 -10.57
CA GLU A 6 -69.49 -30.98 -11.01
C GLU A 6 -68.51 -30.34 -12.02
N ASN A 7 -69.01 -29.55 -12.98
CA ASN A 7 -68.17 -28.82 -13.91
C ASN A 7 -67.25 -27.80 -13.22
N LEU A 8 -67.75 -27.12 -12.18
CA LEU A 8 -66.96 -26.21 -11.36
C LEU A 8 -65.86 -26.96 -10.59
N ARG A 9 -66.20 -28.11 -10.01
CA ARG A 9 -65.23 -28.98 -9.33
C ARG A 9 -64.12 -29.44 -10.27
N GLN A 10 -64.47 -29.95 -11.45
CA GLN A 10 -63.50 -30.41 -12.44
C GLN A 10 -62.58 -29.29 -12.92
N ALA A 11 -63.11 -28.06 -13.08
CA ALA A 11 -62.31 -26.90 -13.42
C ALA A 11 -61.30 -26.56 -12.30
N PHE A 12 -61.71 -26.60 -11.03
CA PHE A 12 -60.81 -26.39 -9.90
C PHE A 12 -59.76 -27.50 -9.74
N ASP A 13 -60.15 -28.77 -9.93
CA ASP A 13 -59.22 -29.90 -9.86
C ASP A 13 -58.14 -29.81 -10.97
N THR A 14 -58.54 -29.37 -12.17
CA THR A 14 -57.60 -29.12 -13.28
C THR A 14 -56.64 -27.97 -12.97
N LEU A 15 -57.16 -26.87 -12.41
CA LEU A 15 -56.34 -25.74 -11.99
C LEU A 15 -55.34 -26.13 -10.90
N LYS A 16 -55.81 -26.90 -9.90
CA LYS A 16 -55.00 -27.36 -8.79
C LYS A 16 -53.91 -28.32 -9.25
N ALA A 17 -54.26 -29.35 -10.03
CA ALA A 17 -53.31 -30.36 -10.49
C ALA A 17 -52.19 -29.78 -11.37
N ASN A 18 -52.52 -28.79 -12.20
CA ASN A 18 -51.59 -28.32 -13.24
C ASN A 18 -50.85 -27.02 -12.88
N HIS A 19 -51.38 -26.20 -11.97
CA HIS A 19 -50.90 -24.83 -11.76
C HIS A 19 -50.64 -24.46 -10.29
N SER A 20 -51.07 -25.29 -9.32
CA SER A 20 -50.88 -24.99 -7.89
C SER A 20 -49.62 -25.59 -7.27
N ASP A 21 -48.92 -26.49 -7.98
CA ASP A 21 -47.67 -27.08 -7.50
C ASP A 21 -46.52 -26.05 -7.56
N PRO A 22 -45.90 -25.66 -6.43
CA PRO A 22 -44.78 -24.73 -6.40
C PRO A 22 -43.59 -25.17 -7.27
N TRP A 23 -43.39 -26.48 -7.49
CA TRP A 23 -42.28 -27.00 -8.28
C TRP A 23 -42.38 -26.65 -9.77
N VAL A 24 -43.61 -26.51 -10.30
CA VAL A 24 -43.85 -26.06 -11.68
C VAL A 24 -43.38 -24.61 -11.87
N TRP A 25 -43.39 -23.80 -10.81
CA TRP A 25 -42.96 -22.40 -10.87
C TRP A 25 -41.43 -22.24 -10.82
N HIS A 26 -40.73 -23.20 -10.20
CA HIS A 26 -39.26 -23.22 -10.14
C HIS A 26 -38.61 -23.40 -11.52
N GLU A 27 -39.26 -24.10 -12.46
CA GLU A 27 -38.79 -24.28 -13.84
C GLU A 27 -38.65 -22.96 -14.62
N TYR A 28 -39.34 -21.90 -14.20
CA TYR A 28 -39.27 -20.58 -14.84
C TYR A 28 -38.24 -19.64 -14.20
N LEU A 29 -37.69 -20.00 -13.03
CA LEU A 29 -36.71 -19.21 -12.28
C LEU A 29 -35.28 -19.69 -12.47
N SER A 30 -35.08 -20.94 -12.91
CA SER A 30 -33.77 -21.43 -13.30
C SER A 30 -33.36 -20.81 -14.63
N GLU A 31 -32.34 -19.96 -14.62
CA GLU A 31 -31.56 -19.66 -15.81
C GLU A 31 -30.99 -21.00 -16.29
N GLU A 32 -31.46 -21.52 -17.43
CA GLU A 32 -30.77 -22.62 -18.10
C GLU A 32 -29.33 -22.12 -18.31
N GLN A 33 -28.38 -22.68 -17.55
CA GLN A 33 -26.97 -22.55 -17.89
C GLN A 33 -26.89 -22.95 -19.36
N GLN A 34 -26.42 -22.04 -20.20
CA GLN A 34 -26.02 -22.39 -21.55
C GLN A 34 -24.97 -23.48 -21.38
N ASP A 35 -25.39 -24.75 -21.49
CA ASP A 35 -24.48 -25.80 -21.87
C ASP A 35 -23.85 -25.30 -23.17
N GLU A 36 -22.57 -24.95 -23.10
CA GLU A 36 -21.75 -24.58 -24.24
C GLU A 36 -21.83 -25.77 -25.22
N SER A 37 -22.77 -25.69 -26.15
CA SER A 37 -22.94 -26.71 -27.17
C SER A 37 -21.77 -26.61 -28.12
N ASP A 38 -21.03 -27.72 -28.19
CA ASP A 38 -19.86 -27.97 -29.03
C ASP A 38 -19.85 -27.17 -30.34
N GLU A 39 -18.70 -26.52 -30.62
CA GLU A 39 -18.44 -25.57 -31.72
C GLU A 39 -18.56 -26.13 -33.16
N ASP A 40 -19.19 -27.28 -33.38
CA ASP A 40 -19.18 -28.00 -34.67
C ASP A 40 -20.59 -28.38 -35.18
N GLU A 41 -21.59 -27.49 -35.10
CA GLU A 41 -22.88 -27.71 -35.77
C GLU A 41 -23.12 -26.77 -36.98
N ASP A 42 -23.49 -27.38 -38.09
CA ASP A 42 -23.73 -26.81 -39.42
C ASP A 42 -24.78 -25.66 -39.40
N PRO A 43 -24.46 -24.44 -39.88
CA PRO A 43 -25.31 -23.26 -39.75
C PRO A 43 -26.68 -23.36 -40.45
N GLU A 44 -26.88 -24.29 -41.39
CA GLU A 44 -28.19 -24.54 -42.00
C GLU A 44 -29.13 -25.38 -41.11
N LEU A 45 -28.58 -26.27 -40.26
CA LEU A 45 -29.35 -27.08 -39.30
C LEU A 45 -29.84 -26.25 -38.11
N GLU A 46 -29.13 -25.18 -37.76
CA GLU A 46 -29.45 -24.30 -36.63
C GLU A 46 -30.70 -23.44 -36.91
N GLN A 47 -30.97 -23.09 -38.17
CA GLN A 47 -32.15 -22.32 -38.57
C GLN A 47 -33.45 -23.13 -38.57
N LEU A 48 -33.36 -24.46 -38.63
CA LEU A 48 -34.51 -25.38 -38.59
C LEU A 48 -34.83 -25.86 -37.17
N ARG A 49 -33.98 -25.57 -36.19
CA ARG A 49 -34.26 -25.92 -34.79
C ARG A 49 -35.39 -25.03 -34.26
N PRO A 50 -36.40 -25.61 -33.56
CA PRO A 50 -37.40 -24.83 -32.88
C PRO A 50 -36.69 -23.85 -31.93
N LYS A 51 -36.86 -22.54 -32.12
CA LYS A 51 -36.34 -21.55 -31.18
C LYS A 51 -36.88 -21.88 -29.79
N LYS A 52 -35.98 -22.33 -28.90
CA LYS A 52 -36.32 -22.54 -27.49
C LYS A 52 -36.84 -21.20 -26.96
N ARG A 53 -38.10 -21.17 -26.52
CA ARG A 53 -38.69 -19.97 -25.92
C ARG A 53 -37.89 -19.62 -24.66
N GLY A 54 -37.55 -18.36 -24.48
CA GLY A 54 -36.87 -17.90 -23.26
C GLY A 54 -37.74 -18.17 -22.03
N HIS A 55 -37.13 -18.24 -20.84
CA HIS A 55 -37.84 -18.51 -19.58
C HIS A 55 -39.01 -17.52 -19.37
N MET A 56 -38.81 -16.23 -19.69
CA MET A 56 -39.86 -15.20 -19.65
C MET A 56 -41.04 -15.48 -20.60
N ASP A 57 -40.78 -16.01 -21.80
CA ASP A 57 -41.85 -16.32 -22.76
C ASP A 57 -42.62 -17.58 -22.36
N ARG A 58 -41.95 -18.57 -21.74
CA ARG A 58 -42.61 -19.75 -21.16
C ARG A 58 -43.47 -19.35 -19.96
N LEU A 59 -42.94 -18.51 -19.06
CA LEU A 59 -43.69 -17.96 -17.92
C LEU A 59 -44.92 -17.16 -18.39
N LYS A 60 -44.74 -16.29 -19.38
CA LYS A 60 -45.85 -15.51 -19.94
C LYS A 60 -46.94 -16.41 -20.54
N ALA A 61 -46.55 -17.45 -21.27
CA ALA A 61 -47.51 -18.43 -21.81
C ALA A 61 -48.24 -19.19 -20.69
N HIS A 62 -47.50 -19.63 -19.66
CA HIS A 62 -48.09 -20.32 -18.51
C HIS A 62 -49.07 -19.42 -17.73
N LEU A 63 -48.72 -18.16 -17.47
CA LEU A 63 -49.59 -17.19 -16.82
C LEU A 63 -50.86 -16.93 -17.64
N LEU A 64 -50.75 -16.83 -18.98
CA LEU A 64 -51.93 -16.71 -19.84
C LEU A 64 -52.83 -17.94 -19.74
N THR A 65 -52.26 -19.15 -19.67
CA THR A 65 -53.02 -20.39 -19.45
C THR A 65 -53.70 -20.40 -18.09
N CYS A 66 -53.01 -20.01 -17.02
CA CYS A 66 -53.60 -19.87 -15.68
C CYS A 66 -54.79 -18.90 -15.67
N VAL A 67 -54.65 -17.75 -16.34
CA VAL A 67 -55.72 -16.75 -16.45
C VAL A 67 -56.93 -17.32 -17.21
N THR A 68 -56.71 -18.08 -18.29
CA THR A 68 -57.82 -18.72 -19.01
C THR A 68 -58.54 -19.77 -18.17
N GLU A 69 -57.82 -20.58 -17.39
CA GLU A 69 -58.42 -21.58 -16.51
C GLU A 69 -59.15 -20.93 -15.32
N LEU A 70 -58.62 -19.83 -14.75
CA LEU A 70 -59.31 -19.04 -13.73
C LEU A 70 -60.61 -18.44 -14.26
N ASN A 71 -60.61 -17.91 -15.49
CA ASN A 71 -61.83 -17.40 -16.12
C ASN A 71 -62.85 -18.51 -16.36
N ARG A 72 -62.41 -19.72 -16.71
CA ARG A 72 -63.28 -20.89 -16.85
C ARG A 72 -63.89 -21.29 -15.51
N CYS A 73 -63.11 -21.27 -14.42
CA CYS A 73 -63.61 -21.49 -13.07
C CYS A 73 -64.63 -20.42 -12.66
N ALA A 74 -64.35 -19.15 -12.96
CA ALA A 74 -65.26 -18.04 -12.66
C ALA A 74 -66.61 -18.18 -13.39
N GLN A 75 -66.60 -18.51 -14.68
CA GLN A 75 -67.84 -18.75 -15.45
C GLN A 75 -68.64 -19.95 -14.91
N ALA A 76 -67.96 -21.03 -14.53
CA ALA A 76 -68.60 -22.16 -13.89
C ALA A 76 -69.18 -21.79 -12.51
N ALA A 77 -68.50 -20.92 -11.74
CA ALA A 77 -68.97 -20.41 -10.46
C ALA A 77 -70.21 -19.52 -10.62
N ASP A 78 -70.24 -18.61 -11.60
CA ASP A 78 -71.41 -17.78 -11.92
C ASP A 78 -72.63 -18.64 -12.29
N THR A 79 -72.41 -19.72 -13.04
CA THR A 79 -73.45 -20.69 -13.40
C THR A 79 -73.97 -21.44 -12.16
N CYS A 80 -73.08 -21.77 -11.23
CA CYS A 80 -73.45 -22.36 -9.94
C CYS A 80 -74.27 -21.38 -9.08
N TYR A 81 -73.84 -20.13 -8.98
CA TYR A 81 -74.58 -19.06 -8.27
C TYR A 81 -75.97 -18.86 -8.84
N PHE A 82 -76.12 -18.83 -10.16
CA PHE A 82 -77.42 -18.76 -10.81
C PHE A 82 -78.34 -19.91 -10.37
N HIS A 83 -77.83 -21.14 -10.35
CA HIS A 83 -78.60 -22.30 -9.90
C HIS A 83 -78.92 -22.31 -8.40
N MET A 84 -78.05 -21.74 -7.55
CA MET A 84 -78.34 -21.54 -6.12
C MET A 84 -79.48 -20.55 -5.90
N CYS A 85 -79.50 -19.46 -6.68
CA CYS A 85 -80.52 -18.42 -6.57
C CYS A 85 -81.90 -18.88 -7.07
N VAL A 86 -81.95 -19.76 -8.08
CA VAL A 86 -83.20 -20.20 -8.72
C VAL A 86 -83.83 -21.43 -8.04
N GLY A 87 -83.03 -22.23 -7.30
CA GLY A 87 -83.51 -23.45 -6.62
C GLY A 87 -82.77 -23.72 -5.30
N PRO A 88 -83.02 -22.91 -4.25
CA PRO A 88 -82.30 -23.00 -2.98
C PRO A 88 -82.47 -24.35 -2.27
N GLU A 89 -83.59 -25.05 -2.49
CA GLU A 89 -83.83 -26.41 -1.97
C GLU A 89 -82.87 -27.46 -2.55
N LYS A 90 -82.28 -27.22 -3.73
CA LYS A 90 -81.29 -28.10 -4.38
C LYS A 90 -79.84 -27.74 -4.06
N MET A 91 -79.62 -26.68 -3.26
CA MET A 91 -78.29 -26.18 -2.93
C MET A 91 -77.49 -27.19 -2.10
N LYS A 92 -78.12 -27.86 -1.14
CA LYS A 92 -77.46 -28.83 -0.25
C LYS A 92 -76.76 -29.97 -1.01
N PRO A 93 -77.44 -30.73 -1.90
CA PRO A 93 -76.78 -31.77 -2.70
C PRO A 93 -75.73 -31.19 -3.68
N CYS A 94 -75.94 -29.99 -4.23
CA CYS A 94 -74.98 -29.36 -5.13
C CYS A 94 -73.67 -28.93 -4.42
N VAL A 95 -73.75 -28.40 -3.19
CA VAL A 95 -72.58 -28.04 -2.37
C VAL A 95 -71.79 -29.29 -1.96
N ILE A 96 -72.46 -30.41 -1.72
CA ILE A 96 -71.80 -31.71 -1.47
C ILE A 96 -71.00 -32.18 -2.69
N ILE A 97 -71.49 -31.94 -3.92
CA ILE A 97 -70.82 -32.32 -5.17
C ILE A 97 -69.50 -31.57 -5.39
N LEU A 98 -69.42 -30.28 -5.00
CA LEU A 98 -68.14 -29.55 -4.98
C LEU A 98 -67.09 -30.20 -4.10
N GLY A 99 -67.50 -31.17 -3.29
CA GLY A 99 -66.64 -31.97 -2.47
C GLY A 99 -66.22 -31.19 -1.23
N THR A 100 -66.02 -31.97 -0.18
CA THR A 100 -65.19 -31.61 0.95
C THR A 100 -63.80 -31.25 0.40
N SER A 101 -63.57 -29.98 0.06
CA SER A 101 -62.23 -29.42 0.33
C SER A 101 -61.92 -29.83 1.78
N GLY A 102 -60.69 -30.22 2.11
CA GLY A 102 -60.34 -30.76 3.45
C GLY A 102 -60.66 -29.86 4.66
N ASP A 103 -61.40 -28.78 4.40
CA ASP A 103 -61.91 -27.72 5.23
C ASP A 103 -63.41 -27.81 5.59
N ILE A 104 -64.21 -28.66 4.93
CA ILE A 104 -65.63 -28.89 5.27
C ILE A 104 -65.86 -30.40 5.38
N ASP A 105 -66.11 -30.90 6.59
CA ASP A 105 -66.36 -32.32 6.83
C ASP A 105 -67.70 -32.78 6.22
N ALA A 106 -67.69 -33.95 5.58
CA ALA A 106 -68.90 -34.58 5.04
C ALA A 106 -69.95 -34.81 6.15
N ASP A 107 -69.48 -35.15 7.36
CA ASP A 107 -70.30 -35.38 8.55
C ASP A 107 -71.04 -34.09 9.01
N MET A 108 -70.48 -32.91 8.79
CA MET A 108 -71.15 -31.63 9.08
C MET A 108 -72.30 -31.34 8.08
N LEU A 109 -72.13 -31.71 6.81
CA LEU A 109 -73.15 -31.50 5.78
C LEU A 109 -74.30 -32.53 5.89
N GLU A 110 -74.00 -33.75 6.35
CA GLU A 110 -74.99 -34.81 6.54
C GLU A 110 -75.84 -34.63 7.80
N SER A 111 -75.29 -34.08 8.89
CA SER A 111 -75.97 -33.97 10.21
C SER A 111 -77.15 -32.99 10.30
N GLY A 112 -77.53 -32.33 9.20
CA GLY A 112 -78.72 -31.47 9.14
C GLY A 112 -78.59 -30.12 9.88
N ASP A 113 -77.49 -29.90 10.60
CA ASP A 113 -77.20 -28.69 11.39
C ASP A 113 -76.30 -27.66 10.66
N ALA A 114 -75.97 -27.94 9.39
CA ALA A 114 -75.25 -27.03 8.51
C ALA A 114 -76.22 -26.06 7.82
N SER A 115 -76.70 -25.06 8.57
CA SER A 115 -77.41 -23.93 7.95
C SER A 115 -76.45 -23.14 7.05
N PRO A 116 -76.93 -22.57 5.93
CA PRO A 116 -76.08 -21.77 5.03
C PRO A 116 -75.36 -20.61 5.74
N GLN A 117 -75.98 -20.06 6.80
CA GLN A 117 -75.40 -18.99 7.61
C GLN A 117 -74.18 -19.45 8.43
N LYS A 118 -74.21 -20.69 8.94
CA LYS A 118 -73.11 -21.28 9.72
C LYS A 118 -71.90 -21.62 8.83
N ILE A 119 -72.17 -22.09 7.60
CA ILE A 119 -71.13 -22.31 6.59
C ILE A 119 -70.49 -20.97 6.18
N MET A 120 -71.29 -19.93 5.89
CA MET A 120 -70.74 -18.60 5.57
C MET A 120 -69.92 -18.02 6.71
N ALA A 121 -70.36 -18.13 7.97
CA ALA A 121 -69.61 -17.65 9.12
C ALA A 121 -68.25 -18.38 9.27
N MET A 122 -68.22 -19.70 9.03
CA MET A 122 -66.97 -20.47 9.04
C MET A 122 -66.02 -20.05 7.93
N LEU A 123 -66.53 -19.89 6.70
CA LEU A 123 -65.74 -19.42 5.56
C LEU A 123 -65.21 -18.00 5.79
N GLN A 124 -66.01 -17.14 6.41
CA GLN A 124 -65.61 -15.77 6.75
C GLN A 124 -64.50 -15.77 7.81
N ALA A 125 -64.61 -16.58 8.87
CA ALA A 125 -63.55 -16.73 9.87
C ALA A 125 -62.25 -17.29 9.28
N LYS A 126 -62.34 -18.23 8.33
CA LYS A 126 -61.16 -18.74 7.61
C LYS A 126 -60.54 -17.70 6.68
N LEU A 127 -61.38 -16.89 6.02
CA LEU A 127 -60.93 -15.80 5.16
C LEU A 127 -60.24 -14.70 5.98
N GLU A 128 -60.76 -14.38 7.17
CA GLU A 128 -60.10 -13.49 8.14
C GLU A 128 -58.75 -14.06 8.59
N ALA A 129 -58.69 -15.34 8.99
CA ALA A 129 -57.43 -15.97 9.38
C ALA A 129 -56.40 -16.05 8.23
N ALA A 130 -56.86 -16.25 6.99
CA ALA A 130 -56.00 -16.23 5.81
C ALA A 130 -55.48 -14.82 5.52
N ASN A 131 -56.33 -13.79 5.67
CA ASN A 131 -55.91 -12.39 5.53
C ASN A 131 -54.90 -11.99 6.60
N ASP A 132 -55.09 -12.40 7.86
CA ASP A 132 -54.11 -12.17 8.93
C ASP A 132 -52.76 -12.83 8.61
N LYS A 133 -52.78 -14.04 8.06
CA LYS A 133 -51.55 -14.72 7.62
C LYS A 133 -50.88 -14.02 6.43
N ILE A 134 -51.67 -13.53 5.47
CA ILE A 134 -51.17 -12.75 4.33
C ILE A 134 -50.50 -11.47 4.83
N THR A 135 -51.13 -10.72 5.72
CA THR A 135 -50.55 -9.48 6.26
C THR A 135 -49.25 -9.71 7.04
N LEU A 136 -49.15 -10.82 7.78
CA LEU A 136 -47.89 -11.22 8.43
C LEU A 136 -46.79 -11.54 7.41
N LEU A 137 -47.10 -12.31 6.37
CA LEU A 137 -46.15 -12.66 5.32
C LEU A 137 -45.74 -11.44 4.49
N GLU A 138 -46.66 -10.50 4.22
CA GLU A 138 -46.36 -9.23 3.56
C GLU A 138 -45.37 -8.39 4.39
N ALA A 139 -45.55 -8.33 5.71
CA ALA A 139 -44.62 -7.65 6.61
C ALA A 139 -43.24 -8.33 6.62
N GLU A 140 -43.19 -9.66 6.65
CA GLU A 140 -41.93 -10.42 6.58
C GLU A 140 -41.21 -10.21 5.23
N VAL A 141 -41.96 -10.18 4.12
CA VAL A 141 -41.41 -9.88 2.79
C VAL A 141 -40.81 -8.47 2.74
N GLU A 142 -41.48 -7.47 3.31
CA GLU A 142 -40.93 -6.11 3.37
C GLU A 142 -39.68 -6.02 4.27
N GLU A 143 -39.66 -6.75 5.39
CA GLU A 143 -38.46 -6.84 6.23
C GLU A 143 -37.29 -7.52 5.50
N LEU A 144 -37.56 -8.58 4.72
CA LEU A 144 -36.53 -9.24 3.92
C LEU A 144 -36.03 -8.36 2.78
N LYS A 145 -36.90 -7.56 2.15
CA LYS A 145 -36.51 -6.59 1.12
C LYS A 145 -35.60 -5.50 1.69
N THR A 146 -35.90 -4.98 2.89
CA THR A 146 -35.03 -3.97 3.52
C THR A 146 -33.67 -4.56 3.86
N LYS A 147 -33.62 -5.75 4.45
CA LYS A 147 -32.36 -6.50 4.71
C LYS A 147 -31.55 -6.77 3.44
N LEU A 148 -32.22 -7.15 2.35
CA LEU A 148 -31.55 -7.39 1.06
C LEU A 148 -30.95 -6.09 0.50
N CYS A 149 -31.69 -4.98 0.55
CA CYS A 149 -31.20 -3.68 0.13
C CYS A 149 -29.98 -3.22 0.94
N GLU A 150 -30.01 -3.40 2.27
CA GLU A 150 -28.87 -3.10 3.14
C GLU A 150 -27.66 -3.97 2.79
N SER A 151 -27.85 -5.28 2.63
CA SER A 151 -26.78 -6.21 2.25
C SER A 151 -26.16 -5.88 0.87
N MET A 152 -27.00 -5.54 -0.12
CA MET A 152 -26.52 -5.10 -1.43
C MET A 152 -25.72 -3.79 -1.35
N ALA A 153 -26.18 -2.83 -0.53
CA ALA A 153 -25.45 -1.58 -0.30
C ALA A 153 -24.09 -1.85 0.35
N GLU A 154 -24.04 -2.69 1.38
CA GLU A 154 -22.78 -3.09 2.03
C GLU A 154 -21.83 -3.81 1.07
N SER A 155 -22.34 -4.74 0.25
CA SER A 155 -21.54 -5.47 -0.73
C SER A 155 -20.92 -4.52 -1.75
N LYS A 156 -21.72 -3.58 -2.29
CA LYS A 156 -21.24 -2.53 -3.20
C LYS A 156 -20.16 -1.66 -2.55
N ASP A 157 -20.34 -1.30 -1.28
CA ASP A 157 -19.38 -0.53 -0.51
C ASP A 157 -18.06 -1.30 -0.30
N ARG A 158 -18.14 -2.59 0.06
CA ARG A 158 -16.96 -3.47 0.20
C ARG A 158 -16.24 -3.62 -1.12
N TRP A 159 -16.97 -3.83 -2.22
CA TRP A 159 -16.41 -3.90 -3.57
C TRP A 159 -15.67 -2.62 -3.95
N GLN A 160 -16.27 -1.44 -3.74
CA GLN A 160 -15.62 -0.17 -4.02
C GLN A 160 -14.36 0.05 -3.17
N ARG A 161 -14.40 -0.31 -1.88
CA ARG A 161 -13.22 -0.22 -1.01
C ARG A 161 -12.12 -1.15 -1.47
N TRP A 162 -12.46 -2.39 -1.83
CA TRP A 162 -11.52 -3.34 -2.40
C TRP A 162 -10.90 -2.82 -3.70
N GLN A 163 -11.71 -2.30 -4.62
CA GLN A 163 -11.23 -1.75 -5.89
C GLN A 163 -10.29 -0.56 -5.68
N ARG A 164 -10.62 0.37 -4.77
CA ARG A 164 -9.71 1.48 -4.40
C ARG A 164 -8.42 0.98 -3.78
N SER A 165 -8.49 -0.03 -2.91
CA SER A 165 -7.31 -0.65 -2.30
C SER A 165 -6.43 -1.36 -3.32
N ALA A 166 -7.03 -2.03 -4.31
CA ALA A 166 -6.32 -2.71 -5.38
C ALA A 166 -5.62 -1.71 -6.31
N MET A 167 -6.29 -0.64 -6.72
CA MET A 167 -5.68 0.45 -7.50
C MET A 167 -4.53 1.11 -6.72
N LEU A 168 -4.71 1.38 -5.42
CA LEU A 168 -3.64 1.92 -4.59
C LEU A 168 -2.44 0.97 -4.50
N ALA A 169 -2.69 -0.34 -4.38
CA ALA A 169 -1.62 -1.34 -4.38
C ALA A 169 -0.84 -1.34 -5.71
N GLU A 170 -1.53 -1.32 -6.84
CA GLU A 170 -0.92 -1.26 -8.17
C GLU A 170 -0.11 0.04 -8.36
N ASP A 171 -0.66 1.19 -7.98
CA ASP A 171 0.03 2.48 -7.99
C ASP A 171 1.29 2.47 -7.10
N THR A 172 1.23 1.83 -5.94
CA THR A 172 2.40 1.71 -5.07
C THR A 172 3.47 0.80 -5.66
N MET A 173 3.07 -0.31 -6.30
CA MET A 173 3.99 -1.22 -6.97
C MET A 173 4.66 -0.56 -8.17
N THR A 174 3.92 0.16 -9.01
CA THR A 174 4.49 0.90 -10.14
C THR A 174 5.46 2.00 -9.69
N LYS A 175 5.13 2.73 -8.62
CA LYS A 175 6.05 3.69 -7.99
C LYS A 175 7.30 3.01 -7.43
N LEU A 176 7.15 1.84 -6.80
CA LEU A 176 8.26 1.07 -6.28
C LEU A 176 9.20 0.62 -7.41
N ASP A 177 8.64 0.08 -8.50
CA ASP A 177 9.42 -0.32 -9.68
C ASP A 177 10.14 0.86 -10.35
N ALA A 178 9.50 2.03 -10.40
CA ALA A 178 10.13 3.24 -10.91
C ALA A 178 11.29 3.70 -10.00
N MET A 179 11.10 3.66 -8.68
CA MET A 179 12.15 3.95 -7.70
C MET A 179 13.30 2.94 -7.79
N THR A 180 13.01 1.64 -7.98
CA THR A 180 14.02 0.60 -8.16
C THR A 180 14.82 0.82 -9.44
N ARG A 181 14.16 1.19 -10.55
CA ARG A 181 14.87 1.55 -11.80
C ARG A 181 15.77 2.77 -11.60
N ALA A 182 15.26 3.84 -11.00
CA ALA A 182 16.05 5.03 -10.71
C ALA A 182 17.23 4.72 -9.78
N PHE A 183 17.03 3.86 -8.77
CA PHE A 183 18.09 3.41 -7.88
C PHE A 183 19.17 2.63 -8.63
N ASN A 184 18.78 1.73 -9.53
CA ASN A 184 19.71 0.98 -10.37
C ASN A 184 20.52 1.91 -11.28
N ASP A 185 19.90 2.93 -11.87
CA ASP A 185 20.60 3.94 -12.68
C ASP A 185 21.59 4.74 -11.84
N VAL A 186 21.22 5.12 -10.62
CA VAL A 186 22.13 5.78 -9.67
C VAL A 186 23.30 4.87 -9.29
N CYS A 187 23.05 3.59 -9.04
CA CYS A 187 24.11 2.61 -8.79
C CYS A 187 25.04 2.43 -9.99
N ALA A 188 24.51 2.42 -11.22
CA ALA A 188 25.31 2.35 -12.44
C ALA A 188 26.20 3.60 -12.58
N LYS A 189 25.61 4.80 -12.45
CA LYS A 189 26.35 6.07 -12.45
C LYS A 189 27.40 6.14 -11.34
N ARG A 190 27.09 5.61 -10.15
CA ARG A 190 28.05 5.54 -9.05
C ARG A 190 29.23 4.64 -9.41
N LYS A 191 29.01 3.49 -10.03
CA LYS A 191 30.09 2.60 -10.50
C LYS A 191 30.96 3.29 -11.55
N GLU A 192 30.34 4.02 -12.47
CA GLU A 192 31.03 4.81 -13.50
C GLU A 192 31.88 5.92 -12.85
N LEU A 193 31.31 6.70 -11.94
CA LEU A 193 32.02 7.72 -11.17
C LEU A 193 33.14 7.14 -10.30
N GLU A 194 32.96 5.96 -9.71
CA GLU A 194 34.02 5.27 -8.97
C GLU A 194 35.16 4.83 -9.90
N ALA A 195 34.85 4.39 -11.12
CA ALA A 195 35.87 4.07 -12.13
C ALA A 195 36.62 5.32 -12.59
N ASP A 196 35.91 6.41 -12.89
CA ASP A 196 36.49 7.70 -13.26
C ASP A 196 37.35 8.26 -12.12
N TYR A 197 36.88 8.18 -10.88
CA TYR A 197 37.62 8.60 -9.70
C TYR A 197 38.91 7.78 -9.55
N ARG A 198 38.87 6.46 -9.75
CA ARG A 198 40.09 5.62 -9.71
C ARG A 198 41.07 6.02 -10.81
N ASP A 199 40.60 6.29 -12.02
CA ASP A 199 41.49 6.75 -13.10
C ASP A 199 42.10 8.11 -12.77
N LEU A 200 41.30 9.05 -12.28
CA LEU A 200 41.76 10.37 -11.83
C LEU A 200 42.76 10.26 -10.67
N TYR A 201 42.51 9.35 -9.72
CA TYR A 201 43.39 9.07 -8.60
C TYR A 201 44.74 8.51 -9.06
N ILE A 202 44.75 7.57 -10.02
CA ILE A 202 45.98 7.05 -10.63
C ILE A 202 46.75 8.17 -11.34
N ARG A 203 46.06 9.01 -12.11
CA ARG A 203 46.67 10.18 -12.77
C ARG A 203 47.24 11.16 -11.74
N HIS A 204 46.52 11.42 -10.65
CA HIS A 204 46.98 12.27 -9.56
C HIS A 204 48.20 11.69 -8.85
N ILE A 205 48.24 10.39 -8.55
CA ILE A 205 49.43 9.71 -8.00
C ILE A 205 50.61 9.89 -8.95
N ARG A 206 50.42 9.66 -10.26
CA ARG A 206 51.49 9.83 -11.26
C ARG A 206 51.99 11.27 -11.30
N ALA A 207 51.08 12.25 -11.30
CA ALA A 207 51.41 13.67 -11.28
C ALA A 207 52.12 14.08 -9.98
N SER A 208 51.68 13.58 -8.83
CA SER A 208 52.29 13.82 -7.52
C SER A 208 53.70 13.23 -7.45
N ARG A 209 53.90 11.98 -7.91
CA ARG A 209 55.23 11.37 -8.02
C ARG A 209 56.15 12.19 -8.94
N MET A 210 55.64 12.68 -10.07
CA MET A 210 56.39 13.58 -10.95
C MET A 210 56.71 14.92 -10.29
N MET A 211 55.78 15.52 -9.54
CA MET A 211 56.03 16.75 -8.78
C MET A 211 57.08 16.55 -7.70
N ILE A 212 57.02 15.44 -6.95
CA ILE A 212 58.04 15.09 -5.95
C ILE A 212 59.39 14.88 -6.64
N HIS A 213 59.42 14.21 -7.79
CA HIS A 213 60.64 14.00 -8.54
C HIS A 213 61.24 15.33 -9.04
N LYS A 214 60.43 16.19 -9.68
CA LYS A 214 60.84 17.54 -10.12
C LYS A 214 61.25 18.43 -8.96
N GLY A 215 60.51 18.42 -7.86
CA GLY A 215 60.83 19.18 -6.65
C GLY A 215 62.14 18.71 -6.02
N ARG A 216 62.39 17.39 -5.96
CA ARG A 216 63.67 16.82 -5.52
C ARG A 216 64.81 17.20 -6.47
N GLN A 217 64.56 17.21 -7.78
CA GLN A 217 65.54 17.62 -8.77
C GLN A 217 65.86 19.11 -8.64
N MET A 218 64.86 19.98 -8.51
CA MET A 218 65.05 21.42 -8.25
C MET A 218 65.73 21.69 -6.91
N LEU A 219 65.38 20.98 -5.83
CA LEU A 219 66.09 21.10 -4.55
C LEU A 219 67.56 20.69 -4.71
N ARG A 220 67.84 19.58 -5.39
CA ARG A 220 69.20 19.11 -5.65
C ARG A 220 70.00 20.10 -6.50
N ASP A 221 69.40 20.63 -7.55
CA ASP A 221 70.06 21.46 -8.54
C ASP A 221 70.16 22.94 -8.14
N ASN A 222 69.16 23.49 -7.44
CA ASN A 222 69.11 24.92 -7.08
C ASN A 222 69.48 25.19 -5.62
N VAL A 223 69.16 24.27 -4.68
CA VAL A 223 69.35 24.51 -3.23
C VAL A 223 70.60 23.81 -2.70
N PHE A 224 70.84 22.55 -3.05
CA PHE A 224 71.97 21.77 -2.52
C PHE A 224 73.28 21.93 -3.30
N LYS A 225 73.24 22.30 -4.60
CA LYS A 225 74.45 22.66 -5.36
C LYS A 225 74.99 24.06 -5.02
N CYS A 226 74.12 24.97 -4.57
CA CYS A 226 74.51 26.31 -4.08
C CYS A 226 75.03 26.21 -2.64
N GLY A 227 76.26 25.71 -2.48
CA GLY A 227 76.84 25.45 -1.17
C GLY A 227 76.89 26.66 -0.23
N LYS A 228 76.33 26.50 0.98
CA LYS A 228 76.87 26.92 2.30
C LYS A 228 75.79 26.66 3.38
N LYS A 229 76.23 26.14 4.53
CA LYS A 229 75.38 25.57 5.61
C LYS A 229 74.41 26.54 6.30
N GLU A 230 74.39 27.83 5.97
CA GLU A 230 73.63 28.85 6.73
C GLU A 230 72.33 29.32 6.07
N ASN A 231 72.01 28.94 4.82
CA ASN A 231 70.84 29.49 4.11
C ASN A 231 69.69 28.50 3.83
N LEU A 232 69.73 27.28 4.38
CA LEU A 232 68.72 26.24 4.12
C LEU A 232 67.31 26.63 4.61
N PHE A 233 67.19 27.36 5.71
CA PHE A 233 65.89 27.78 6.24
C PHE A 233 65.21 28.82 5.34
N TYR A 234 65.92 29.89 4.96
CA TYR A 234 65.39 30.93 4.07
C TYR A 234 65.12 30.43 2.66
N SER A 235 65.94 29.52 2.13
CA SER A 235 65.67 28.89 0.83
C SER A 235 64.47 27.93 0.89
N PHE A 236 64.24 27.24 2.01
CA PHE A 236 63.03 26.43 2.21
C PHE A 236 61.76 27.28 2.39
N GLN A 237 61.85 28.41 3.11
CA GLN A 237 60.74 29.36 3.25
C GLN A 237 60.40 30.05 1.91
N GLY A 238 61.42 30.41 1.14
CA GLY A 238 61.27 30.87 -0.25
C GLY A 238 60.59 29.82 -1.13
N PHE A 239 61.00 28.56 -1.00
CA PHE A 239 60.37 27.45 -1.73
C PHE A 239 58.88 27.25 -1.38
N ILE A 240 58.49 27.34 -0.10
CA ILE A 240 57.07 27.30 0.31
C ILE A 240 56.28 28.45 -0.32
N HIS A 241 56.86 29.65 -0.37
CA HIS A 241 56.22 30.79 -1.01
C HIS A 241 56.03 30.55 -2.51
N THR A 242 57.05 30.05 -3.21
CA THR A 242 56.96 29.68 -4.63
C THR A 242 55.88 28.62 -4.90
N LEU A 243 55.72 27.64 -4.03
CA LEU A 243 54.67 26.62 -4.16
C LEU A 243 53.26 27.19 -3.92
N LYS A 244 53.10 28.15 -3.01
CA LYS A 244 51.81 28.84 -2.80
C LYS A 244 51.43 29.68 -4.01
N THR A 245 52.38 30.43 -4.56
CA THR A 245 52.14 31.22 -5.78
C THR A 245 51.84 30.33 -6.98
N GLU A 246 52.53 29.19 -7.15
CA GLU A 246 52.21 28.24 -8.24
C GLU A 246 50.82 27.59 -8.09
N LYS A 247 50.37 27.34 -6.85
CA LYS A 247 49.03 26.81 -6.58
C LYS A 247 47.95 27.82 -6.95
N GLU A 248 48.11 29.08 -6.55
CA GLU A 248 47.17 30.16 -6.87
C GLU A 248 47.15 30.45 -8.38
N GLU A 249 48.30 30.39 -9.05
CA GLU A 249 48.36 30.49 -10.51
C GLU A 249 47.69 29.31 -11.20
N ARG A 250 47.79 28.06 -10.70
CA ARG A 250 47.05 26.93 -11.27
C ARG A 250 45.54 27.14 -11.21
N ILE A 251 45.02 27.56 -10.07
CA ILE A 251 43.58 27.82 -9.89
C ILE A 251 43.12 28.93 -10.85
N ARG A 252 43.91 29.99 -10.99
CA ARG A 252 43.65 31.05 -11.97
C ARG A 252 43.62 30.52 -13.40
N ARG A 253 44.63 29.73 -13.80
CA ARG A 253 44.73 29.13 -15.15
C ARG A 253 43.58 28.14 -15.43
N GLU A 254 43.08 27.39 -14.45
CA GLU A 254 41.93 26.51 -14.64
C GLU A 254 40.62 27.28 -14.84
N HIS A 255 40.40 28.36 -14.09
CA HIS A 255 39.24 29.24 -14.29
C HIS A 255 39.30 30.04 -15.60
N GLU A 256 40.51 30.43 -16.03
CA GLU A 256 40.74 31.02 -17.35
C GLU A 256 40.47 29.99 -18.45
N ALA A 257 40.98 28.76 -18.34
CA ALA A 257 40.73 27.70 -19.31
C ALA A 257 39.25 27.30 -19.43
N GLN A 258 38.47 27.35 -18.35
CA GLN A 258 37.02 27.12 -18.40
C GLN A 258 36.29 28.25 -19.11
N ARG A 259 36.64 29.51 -18.82
CA ARG A 259 36.10 30.68 -19.54
C ARG A 259 36.47 30.64 -21.03
N ASP A 260 37.74 30.36 -21.34
CA ASP A 260 38.24 30.25 -22.71
C ASP A 260 37.54 29.13 -23.48
N ARG A 261 37.16 28.01 -22.84
CA ARG A 261 36.39 26.94 -23.49
C ARG A 261 34.99 27.37 -23.88
N VAL A 262 34.27 28.05 -22.99
CA VAL A 262 32.91 28.56 -23.25
C VAL A 262 32.97 29.66 -24.31
N GLU A 263 33.94 30.58 -24.18
CA GLU A 263 34.16 31.64 -25.16
C GLU A 263 34.57 31.09 -26.52
N PHE A 264 35.41 30.05 -26.57
CA PHE A 264 35.80 29.37 -27.81
C PHE A 264 34.61 28.67 -28.48
N ALA A 265 33.74 28.02 -27.71
CA ALA A 265 32.52 27.40 -28.23
C ALA A 265 31.58 28.44 -28.86
N LEU A 266 31.32 29.55 -28.16
CA LEU A 266 30.48 30.64 -28.67
C LEU A 266 31.12 31.36 -29.87
N ARG A 267 32.44 31.61 -29.85
CA ARG A 267 33.15 32.21 -30.99
C ARG A 267 33.15 31.28 -32.21
N ASN A 268 33.20 29.96 -32.01
CA ASN A 268 33.09 29.01 -33.12
C ASN A 268 31.68 28.98 -33.70
N GLU A 269 30.65 29.06 -32.86
CA GLU A 269 29.27 29.15 -33.31
C GLU A 269 29.03 30.44 -34.12
N VAL A 270 29.53 31.58 -33.64
CA VAL A 270 29.47 32.85 -34.37
C VAL A 270 30.23 32.76 -35.70
N LYS A 271 31.44 32.17 -35.71
CA LYS A 271 32.20 31.96 -36.95
C LYS A 271 31.48 31.04 -37.93
N PHE A 272 30.82 29.98 -37.43
CA PHE A 272 30.02 29.08 -38.24
C PHE A 272 28.86 29.83 -38.89
N LEU A 273 28.07 30.56 -38.12
CA LEU A 273 26.94 31.35 -38.61
C LEU A 273 27.38 32.47 -39.58
N MET A 274 28.54 33.11 -39.34
CA MET A 274 29.12 34.09 -40.27
C MET A 274 29.57 33.45 -41.59
N ALA A 275 30.18 32.26 -41.53
CA ALA A 275 30.57 31.52 -42.73
C ALA A 275 29.35 31.05 -43.53
N GLU A 276 28.28 30.66 -42.84
CA GLU A 276 27.02 30.24 -43.44
C GLU A 276 26.29 31.42 -44.11
N THR A 277 26.17 32.57 -43.44
CA THR A 277 25.64 33.80 -44.06
C THR A 277 26.46 34.23 -45.27
N TRP A 278 27.79 34.12 -45.23
CA TRP A 278 28.64 34.43 -46.39
C TRP A 278 28.38 33.49 -47.57
N ARG A 279 28.20 32.18 -47.32
CA ARG A 279 27.83 31.19 -48.36
C ARG A 279 26.45 31.47 -48.97
N HIS A 280 25.45 31.79 -48.14
CA HIS A 280 24.12 32.13 -48.63
C HIS A 280 24.13 33.43 -49.43
N ARG A 281 24.84 34.46 -48.97
CA ARG A 281 25.04 35.71 -49.71
C ARG A 281 25.68 35.48 -51.08
N TYR A 282 26.75 34.70 -51.15
CA TYR A 282 27.39 34.35 -52.42
C TYR A 282 26.43 33.60 -53.36
N THR A 283 25.61 32.69 -52.82
CA THR A 283 24.61 31.93 -53.58
C THR A 283 23.53 32.85 -54.13
N VAL A 284 23.03 33.79 -53.32
CA VAL A 284 22.08 34.83 -53.73
C VAL A 284 22.67 35.71 -54.83
N GLU A 285 23.91 36.21 -54.67
CA GLU A 285 24.59 37.03 -55.67
C GLU A 285 24.75 36.27 -57.02
N ARG A 286 25.09 34.97 -56.96
CA ARG A 286 25.17 34.11 -58.15
C ARG A 286 23.82 33.94 -58.84
N LEU A 287 22.77 33.65 -58.07
CA LEU A 287 21.41 33.47 -58.60
C LEU A 287 20.87 34.77 -59.22
N VAL A 288 21.16 35.93 -58.62
CA VAL A 288 20.81 37.25 -59.16
C VAL A 288 21.52 37.50 -60.50
N SER A 289 22.82 37.20 -60.58
CA SER A 289 23.59 37.29 -61.82
C SER A 289 23.00 36.41 -62.94
N GLU A 290 22.66 35.16 -62.62
CA GLU A 290 22.11 34.20 -63.57
C GLU A 290 20.68 34.58 -64.01
N ALA A 291 19.85 35.06 -63.08
CA ALA A 291 18.53 35.61 -63.40
C ALA A 291 18.62 36.83 -64.33
N ASN A 292 19.59 37.73 -64.10
CA ASN A 292 19.83 38.88 -64.97
C ASN A 292 20.33 38.47 -66.37
N ARG A 293 21.20 37.46 -66.46
CA ARG A 293 21.62 36.87 -67.75
C ARG A 293 20.41 36.34 -68.52
N LEU A 294 19.57 35.56 -67.86
CA LEU A 294 18.38 34.96 -68.47
C LEU A 294 17.33 36.00 -68.89
N LYS A 295 17.18 37.10 -68.13
CA LYS A 295 16.36 38.26 -68.54
C LYS A 295 16.89 38.93 -69.80
N ASN A 296 18.21 39.07 -69.94
CA ASN A 296 18.83 39.61 -71.15
C ASN A 296 18.67 38.66 -72.35
N ASP A 297 18.84 37.34 -72.14
CA ASP A 297 18.61 36.33 -73.17
C ASP A 297 17.15 36.33 -73.65
N ARG A 298 16.18 36.49 -72.74
CA ARG A 298 14.75 36.68 -73.06
C ARG A 298 14.52 37.90 -73.94
N ARG A 299 15.15 39.05 -73.61
CA ARG A 299 15.05 40.28 -74.41
C ARG A 299 15.64 40.07 -75.81
N ASN A 300 16.80 39.43 -75.90
CA ASN A 300 17.48 39.14 -77.18
C ASN A 300 16.74 38.10 -78.03
N PHE A 301 16.08 37.12 -77.41
CA PHE A 301 15.24 36.15 -78.10
C PHE A 301 13.95 36.81 -78.62
N ALA A 302 13.25 37.59 -77.79
CA ALA A 302 12.06 38.33 -78.19
C ALA A 302 12.33 39.28 -79.37
N LEU A 303 13.46 39.99 -79.36
CA LEU A 303 13.89 40.84 -80.48
C LEU A 303 14.13 40.02 -81.75
N ARG A 304 14.81 38.87 -81.67
CA ARG A 304 15.02 37.96 -82.82
C ARG A 304 13.72 37.38 -83.37
N LEU A 305 12.76 37.10 -82.50
CA LEU A 305 11.44 36.55 -82.88
C LEU A 305 10.57 37.60 -83.58
N MET A 306 10.54 38.83 -83.06
CA MET A 306 9.82 39.97 -83.66
C MET A 306 10.36 40.33 -85.05
N HIS A 307 11.65 40.12 -85.30
CA HIS A 307 12.24 40.30 -86.62
C HIS A 307 11.90 39.18 -87.63
N LYS A 308 11.56 37.97 -87.17
CA LYS A 308 11.27 36.82 -88.05
C LYS A 308 9.78 36.64 -88.39
N ASN A 309 8.85 37.07 -87.52
CA ASN A 309 7.43 36.73 -87.66
C ASN A 309 6.55 37.95 -87.96
N ARG A 310 6.30 38.21 -89.25
CA ARG A 310 5.37 39.22 -89.79
C ARG A 310 4.14 38.60 -90.47
N ARG A 311 3.64 37.45 -90.00
CA ARG A 311 2.41 36.80 -90.50
C ARG A 311 1.50 36.32 -89.35
N PRO A 312 0.17 36.34 -89.51
CA PRO A 312 -0.78 35.86 -88.50
C PRO A 312 -0.86 34.33 -88.47
N TYR A 313 -0.98 33.73 -87.28
CA TYR A 313 -0.95 32.27 -87.01
C TYR A 313 -2.35 31.71 -86.70
N GLU A 314 -2.57 30.42 -87.02
CA GLU A 314 -3.82 29.67 -86.70
C GLU A 314 -3.83 29.14 -85.25
N VAL A 315 -5.01 28.74 -84.74
CA VAL A 315 -5.27 28.50 -83.29
C VAL A 315 -4.43 27.38 -82.66
N LEU A 316 -4.11 26.29 -83.38
CA LEU A 316 -3.23 25.23 -82.87
C LEU A 316 -1.77 25.69 -82.81
N GLU A 317 -1.33 26.48 -83.79
CA GLU A 317 -0.01 27.11 -83.80
C GLU A 317 0.11 28.13 -82.67
N TYR A 318 -0.97 28.82 -82.32
CA TYR A 318 -1.02 29.73 -81.17
C TYR A 318 -0.80 28.99 -79.84
N CYS A 319 -1.39 27.81 -79.63
CA CYS A 319 -1.16 27.02 -78.43
C CYS A 319 0.26 26.44 -78.36
N LEU A 320 0.79 25.95 -79.48
CA LEU A 320 2.20 25.53 -79.60
C LEU A 320 3.15 26.71 -79.38
N TRP A 321 2.81 27.88 -79.89
CA TRP A 321 3.57 29.13 -79.71
C TRP A 321 3.55 29.61 -78.26
N ILE A 322 2.41 29.55 -77.57
CA ILE A 322 2.34 29.83 -76.13
C ILE A 322 3.23 28.83 -75.36
N TRP A 323 3.20 27.55 -75.71
CA TRP A 323 4.02 26.53 -75.06
C TRP A 323 5.52 26.76 -75.31
N GLU A 324 5.92 27.07 -76.55
CA GLU A 324 7.30 27.42 -76.92
C GLU A 324 7.78 28.73 -76.30
N LEU A 325 6.89 29.70 -76.08
CA LEU A 325 7.19 30.92 -75.31
C LEU A 325 7.32 30.63 -73.81
N TRP A 326 6.58 29.65 -73.30
CA TRP A 326 6.57 29.28 -71.88
C TRP A 326 7.74 28.39 -71.49
N GLN A 327 8.23 27.53 -72.39
CA GLN A 327 9.31 26.59 -72.10
C GLN A 327 10.63 27.27 -71.64
N PRO A 328 11.07 28.42 -72.21
CA PRO A 328 12.22 29.18 -71.74
C PRO A 328 11.96 29.96 -70.44
N LEU A 329 10.69 30.29 -70.14
CA LEU A 329 10.29 30.99 -68.91
C LEU A 329 10.26 30.06 -67.69
N ARG A 330 9.97 28.77 -67.89
CA ARG A 330 9.84 27.80 -66.80
C ARG A 330 11.10 27.66 -65.93
N PRO A 331 12.33 27.50 -66.48
CA PRO A 331 13.55 27.48 -65.67
C PRO A 331 13.80 28.79 -64.90
N GLN A 332 13.37 29.93 -65.46
CA GLN A 332 13.52 31.25 -64.84
C GLN A 332 12.61 31.40 -63.62
N LEU A 333 11.34 30.98 -63.73
CA LEU A 333 10.39 30.98 -62.60
C LEU A 333 10.83 30.02 -61.49
N VAL A 334 11.45 28.89 -61.84
CA VAL A 334 12.03 27.97 -60.85
C VAL A 334 13.21 28.62 -60.12
N LEU A 335 14.07 29.36 -60.83
CA LEU A 335 15.19 30.11 -60.24
C LEU A 335 14.74 31.30 -59.40
N GLU A 336 13.73 32.07 -59.84
CA GLU A 336 13.14 33.17 -59.07
C GLU A 336 12.53 32.64 -57.76
N LYS A 337 11.79 31.52 -57.82
CA LYS A 337 11.26 30.86 -56.62
C LYS A 337 12.36 30.31 -55.70
N ALA A 338 13.46 29.81 -56.27
CA ALA A 338 14.62 29.35 -55.49
C ALA A 338 15.37 30.53 -54.82
N LEU A 339 15.46 31.68 -55.51
CA LEU A 339 16.03 32.91 -54.97
C LEU A 339 15.18 33.46 -53.81
N GLU A 340 13.85 33.48 -53.95
CA GLU A 340 12.94 33.85 -52.87
C GLU A 340 13.08 32.92 -51.65
N ALA A 341 13.20 31.60 -51.88
CA ALA A 341 13.41 30.62 -50.82
C ALA A 341 14.76 30.79 -50.11
N GLU A 342 15.83 31.15 -50.83
CA GLU A 342 17.14 31.42 -50.21
C GLU A 342 17.19 32.77 -49.48
N SER A 343 16.54 33.81 -50.02
CA SER A 343 16.44 35.11 -49.34
C SER A 343 15.72 34.98 -48.01
N THR A 344 14.60 34.25 -47.98
CA THR A 344 13.83 34.02 -46.76
C THR A 344 14.60 33.20 -45.71
N ARG A 345 15.41 32.21 -46.12
CA ARG A 345 16.31 31.48 -45.22
C ARG A 345 17.41 32.36 -44.66
N HIS A 346 18.05 33.18 -45.49
CA HIS A 346 19.07 34.12 -45.07
C HIS A 346 18.54 35.10 -44.01
N ASP A 347 17.34 35.66 -44.23
CA ASP A 347 16.71 36.58 -43.27
C ASP A 347 16.33 35.88 -41.96
N ALA A 348 15.87 34.63 -42.02
CA ALA A 348 15.60 33.81 -40.84
C ALA A 348 16.87 33.54 -40.01
N CYS A 349 17.99 33.21 -40.65
CA CYS A 349 19.28 33.04 -39.96
C CYS A 349 19.75 34.34 -39.29
N ILE A 350 19.58 35.49 -39.94
CA ILE A 350 19.91 36.80 -39.35
C ILE A 350 19.02 37.08 -38.13
N GLN A 351 17.72 36.83 -38.22
CA GLN A 351 16.81 37.01 -37.08
C GLN A 351 17.18 36.09 -35.91
N GLN A 352 17.55 34.84 -36.18
CA GLN A 352 17.99 33.89 -35.16
C GLN A 352 19.30 34.32 -34.49
N LEU A 353 20.25 34.87 -35.25
CA LEU A 353 21.49 35.45 -34.71
C LEU A 353 21.20 36.63 -33.78
N VAL A 354 20.30 37.52 -34.17
CA VAL A 354 19.91 38.69 -33.36
C VAL A 354 19.19 38.26 -32.08
N GLN A 355 18.26 37.32 -32.18
CA GLN A 355 17.52 36.80 -31.03
C GLN A 355 18.43 36.07 -30.02
N THR A 356 19.31 35.20 -30.50
CA THR A 356 20.26 34.49 -29.62
C THR A 356 21.23 35.45 -28.93
N THR A 357 21.68 36.49 -29.64
CA THR A 357 22.53 37.54 -29.05
C THR A 357 21.78 38.36 -27.98
N GLN A 358 20.49 38.63 -28.17
CA GLN A 358 19.65 39.37 -27.22
C GLN A 358 19.24 38.55 -25.98
N GLN A 359 19.23 37.21 -26.06
CA GLN A 359 18.86 36.34 -24.95
C GLN A 359 20.00 36.10 -23.93
N LEU A 360 21.25 36.41 -24.29
CA LEU A 360 22.40 36.22 -23.41
C LEU A 360 22.32 37.03 -22.09
N PRO A 361 21.99 38.35 -22.10
CA PRO A 361 21.89 39.13 -20.87
C PRO A 361 20.81 38.68 -19.87
N PRO A 362 19.53 38.43 -20.27
CA PRO A 362 18.49 38.01 -19.32
C PRO A 362 18.68 36.58 -18.79
N LEU A 363 19.36 35.70 -19.54
CA LEU A 363 19.73 34.38 -19.03
C LEU A 363 20.80 34.48 -17.94
N ALA A 364 21.77 35.39 -18.08
CA ALA A 364 22.76 35.65 -17.04
C ALA A 364 22.10 36.13 -15.74
N THR A 365 21.16 37.08 -15.82
CA THR A 365 20.42 37.55 -14.64
C THR A 365 19.55 36.45 -14.02
N ARG A 366 18.90 35.61 -14.84
CA ARG A 366 18.09 34.50 -14.31
C ARG A 366 18.94 33.43 -13.61
N ILE A 367 20.17 33.20 -14.06
CA ILE A 367 21.11 32.30 -13.38
C ILE A 367 21.46 32.84 -12.00
N ASP A 368 21.68 34.15 -11.88
CA ASP A 368 21.97 34.80 -10.60
C ASP A 368 20.74 34.73 -9.65
N ASP A 369 19.53 34.99 -10.15
CA ASP A 369 18.28 34.85 -9.36
C ASP A 369 18.10 33.42 -8.84
N LEU A 370 18.34 32.41 -9.69
CA LEU A 370 18.23 31.00 -9.30
C LEU A 370 19.26 30.61 -8.23
N GLN A 371 20.44 31.24 -8.21
CA GLN A 371 21.42 31.03 -7.14
C GLN A 371 20.93 31.60 -5.80
N GLU A 372 20.29 32.76 -5.81
CA GLU A 372 19.69 33.37 -4.61
C GLU A 372 18.50 32.54 -4.10
N GLU A 373 17.60 32.10 -4.99
CA GLU A 373 16.45 31.24 -4.66
C GLU A 373 16.93 29.93 -4.00
N LEU A 374 17.97 29.30 -4.55
CA LEU A 374 18.52 28.03 -4.03
C LEU A 374 19.19 28.22 -2.65
N LEU A 375 19.81 29.36 -2.39
CA LEU A 375 20.32 29.70 -1.06
C LEU A 375 19.18 29.92 -0.05
N ALA A 376 18.12 30.62 -0.44
CA ALA A 376 16.96 30.85 0.40
C ALA A 376 16.25 29.54 0.78
N GLU A 377 16.07 28.63 -0.19
CA GLU A 377 15.45 27.31 0.04
C GLU A 377 16.27 26.46 1.02
N LYS A 378 17.61 26.45 0.88
CA LYS A 378 18.51 25.76 1.83
C LYS A 378 18.33 26.29 3.26
N VAL A 379 18.24 27.61 3.42
CA VAL A 379 18.02 28.24 4.74
C VAL A 379 16.65 27.84 5.29
N ALA A 380 15.59 27.87 4.49
CA ALA A 380 14.24 27.47 4.91
C ALA A 380 14.17 25.99 5.33
N HIS A 381 14.81 25.12 4.56
CA HIS A 381 14.90 23.69 4.88
C HIS A 381 15.67 23.45 6.20
N ASP A 382 16.76 24.16 6.43
CA ASP A 382 17.51 24.07 7.69
C ASP A 382 16.69 24.54 8.90
N VAL A 383 15.88 25.58 8.76
CA VAL A 383 14.94 26.04 9.79
C VAL A 383 13.88 24.97 10.07
N SER A 384 13.22 24.46 9.03
CA SER A 384 12.20 23.42 9.17
C SER A 384 12.75 22.15 9.84
N ARG A 385 13.97 21.74 9.47
CA ARG A 385 14.65 20.61 10.10
C ARG A 385 14.85 20.86 11.59
N ARG A 386 15.34 22.04 11.99
CA ARG A 386 15.52 22.39 13.41
C ARG A 386 14.20 22.33 14.19
N GLU A 387 13.12 22.88 13.65
CA GLU A 387 11.79 22.84 14.28
C GLU A 387 11.26 21.41 14.47
N LEU A 388 11.42 20.55 13.46
CA LEU A 388 11.05 19.13 13.58
C LEU A 388 11.86 18.41 14.66
N THR A 389 13.17 18.65 14.72
CA THR A 389 14.03 18.07 15.76
C THR A 389 13.60 18.53 17.15
N GLU A 390 13.29 19.80 17.32
CA GLU A 390 12.83 20.36 18.58
C GLU A 390 11.47 19.77 19.01
N ARG A 391 10.53 19.65 18.08
CA ARG A 391 9.21 19.05 18.33
C ARG A 391 9.32 17.58 18.74
N ALA A 392 10.17 16.82 18.03
CA ALA A 392 10.44 15.43 18.37
C ALA A 392 11.05 15.31 19.78
N ALA A 393 12.05 16.14 20.10
CA ALA A 393 12.66 16.16 21.43
C ALA A 393 11.64 16.46 22.54
N ARG A 394 10.72 17.42 22.32
CA ARG A 394 9.62 17.71 23.26
C ARG A 394 8.68 16.52 23.47
N MET A 395 8.29 15.84 22.38
CA MET A 395 7.44 14.63 22.50
C MET A 395 8.14 13.50 23.27
N TYR A 396 9.43 13.26 22.99
CA TYR A 396 10.22 12.28 23.75
C TYR A 396 10.33 12.66 25.23
N GLY A 397 10.49 13.95 25.54
CA GLY A 397 10.49 14.43 26.93
C GLY A 397 9.19 14.10 27.66
N ILE A 398 8.04 14.37 27.04
CA ILE A 398 6.72 14.05 27.61
C ILE A 398 6.56 12.53 27.81
N PHE A 399 6.96 11.74 26.81
CA PHE A 399 6.87 10.28 26.88
C PHE A 399 7.73 9.70 28.02
N LEU A 400 8.96 10.19 28.17
CA LEU A 400 9.85 9.78 29.26
C LEU A 400 9.29 10.14 30.64
N GLU A 401 8.62 11.28 30.76
CA GLU A 401 7.97 11.69 32.00
C GLU A 401 6.76 10.78 32.32
N HIS A 402 5.95 10.44 31.33
CA HIS A 402 4.86 9.46 31.50
C HIS A 402 5.39 8.08 31.92
N LEU A 403 6.49 7.60 31.32
CA LEU A 403 7.12 6.34 31.72
C LEU A 403 7.63 6.39 33.16
N ARG A 404 8.22 7.51 33.59
CA ARG A 404 8.62 7.71 34.99
C ARG A 404 7.44 7.64 35.94
N ILE A 405 6.35 8.35 35.63
CA ILE A 405 5.13 8.33 36.44
C ILE A 405 4.55 6.91 36.52
N HIS A 406 4.45 6.21 35.39
CA HIS A 406 3.98 4.83 35.35
C HIS A 406 4.87 3.90 36.19
N ARG A 407 6.19 4.05 36.09
CA ARG A 407 7.13 3.25 36.88
C ARG A 407 6.98 3.49 38.39
N MET A 408 6.74 4.74 38.80
CA MET A 408 6.45 5.05 40.21
C MET A 408 5.14 4.39 40.67
N GLN A 409 4.10 4.38 39.82
CA GLN A 409 2.83 3.72 40.12
C GLN A 409 2.98 2.21 40.24
N GLU A 410 3.72 1.56 39.32
CA GLU A 410 4.05 0.13 39.40
C GLU A 410 4.73 -0.21 40.73
N LEU A 411 5.75 0.56 41.12
CA LEU A 411 6.46 0.34 42.37
C LEU A 411 5.54 0.50 43.58
N ALA A 412 4.62 1.47 43.56
CA ALA A 412 3.63 1.66 44.61
C ALA A 412 2.60 0.51 44.69
N VAL A 413 2.21 -0.07 43.55
CA VAL A 413 1.36 -1.27 43.53
C VAL A 413 2.11 -2.48 44.07
N LEU A 414 3.35 -2.70 43.64
CA LEU A 414 4.19 -3.79 44.14
C LEU A 414 4.41 -3.70 45.65
N HIS A 415 4.62 -2.49 46.19
CA HIS A 415 4.72 -2.27 47.63
C HIS A 415 3.44 -2.69 48.35
N ARG A 416 2.27 -2.30 47.84
CA ARG A 416 0.98 -2.69 48.43
C ARG A 416 0.74 -4.20 48.40
N ILE A 417 1.08 -4.87 47.29
CA ILE A 417 1.00 -6.33 47.21
C ILE A 417 1.92 -6.98 48.25
N HIS A 418 3.14 -6.46 48.41
CA HIS A 418 4.07 -6.95 49.42
C HIS A 418 3.54 -6.79 50.85
N GLU A 419 2.91 -5.67 51.17
CA GLU A 419 2.26 -5.46 52.48
C GLU A 419 1.17 -6.50 52.74
N VAL A 420 0.30 -6.75 51.76
CA VAL A 420 -0.75 -7.78 51.85
C VAL A 420 -0.16 -9.18 52.03
N ASP A 421 0.88 -9.54 51.29
CA ASP A 421 1.57 -10.83 51.45
C ASP A 421 2.19 -10.99 52.84
N VAL A 422 2.71 -9.90 53.42
CA VAL A 422 3.26 -9.90 54.78
C VAL A 422 2.15 -10.05 55.81
N GLU A 423 1.00 -9.41 55.61
CA GLU A 423 -0.18 -9.56 56.46
C GLU A 423 -0.73 -10.99 56.43
N ASP A 424 -0.92 -11.59 55.24
CA ASP A 424 -1.35 -12.98 55.09
C ASP A 424 -0.38 -13.97 55.76
N LYS A 425 0.93 -13.73 55.63
CA LYS A 425 1.95 -14.52 56.34
C LYS A 425 1.84 -14.37 57.86
N LYS A 426 1.59 -13.17 58.37
CA LYS A 426 1.39 -12.95 59.82
C LYS A 426 0.14 -13.65 60.32
N GLU A 427 -0.95 -13.63 59.56
CA GLU A 427 -2.18 -14.34 59.90
C GLU A 427 -1.95 -15.86 59.93
N ARG A 428 -1.27 -16.41 58.92
CA ARG A 428 -0.87 -17.83 58.90
C ARG A 428 -0.02 -18.22 60.10
N ILE A 429 0.97 -17.39 60.45
CA ILE A 429 1.79 -17.61 61.65
C ILE A 429 0.89 -17.61 62.90
N ALA A 430 -0.01 -16.64 63.04
CA ALA A 430 -0.92 -16.56 64.18
C ALA A 430 -1.86 -17.77 64.28
N VAL A 431 -2.33 -18.30 63.14
CA VAL A 431 -3.12 -19.54 63.11
C VAL A 431 -2.28 -20.73 63.55
N LEU A 432 -1.07 -20.89 63.02
CA LEU A 432 -0.15 -21.97 63.42
C LEU A 432 0.23 -21.87 64.91
N GLU A 433 0.46 -20.67 65.43
CA GLU A 433 0.73 -20.45 66.85
C GLU A 433 -0.47 -20.88 67.73
N ARG A 434 -1.70 -20.61 67.27
CA ARG A 434 -2.91 -21.07 67.95
C ARG A 434 -3.03 -22.60 67.90
N GLU A 435 -2.83 -23.21 66.75
CA GLU A 435 -2.87 -24.68 66.59
C GLU A 435 -1.80 -25.36 67.47
N ILE A 436 -0.57 -24.83 67.52
CA ILE A 436 0.50 -25.32 68.41
C ILE A 436 0.12 -25.15 69.89
N ALA A 437 -0.56 -24.05 70.25
CA ALA A 437 -1.02 -23.83 71.61
C ALA A 437 -2.14 -24.81 72.03
N GLU A 438 -3.01 -25.17 71.08
CA GLU A 438 -4.14 -26.09 71.26
C GLU A 438 -3.75 -27.57 71.06
N ASP A 439 -2.57 -27.85 70.49
CA ASP A 439 -2.08 -29.21 70.28
C ASP A 439 -1.89 -29.92 71.63
N ARG A 440 -2.65 -31.01 71.81
CA ARG A 440 -2.64 -31.86 73.00
C ARG A 440 -1.29 -32.50 73.27
N HIS A 441 -0.51 -32.81 72.23
CA HIS A 441 0.83 -33.39 72.39
C HIS A 441 1.81 -32.35 72.93
N VAL A 442 1.74 -31.11 72.43
CA VAL A 442 2.54 -29.99 72.95
C VAL A 442 2.13 -29.66 74.38
N HIS A 443 0.82 -29.67 74.68
CA HIS A 443 0.33 -29.45 76.04
C HIS A 443 0.77 -30.56 77.01
N ALA A 444 0.73 -31.83 76.57
CA ALA A 444 1.25 -32.96 77.34
C ALA A 444 2.76 -32.87 77.56
N LEU A 445 3.53 -32.47 76.54
CA LEU A 445 4.97 -32.24 76.67
C LEU A 445 5.30 -31.08 77.62
N LYS A 446 4.56 -29.96 77.54
CA LYS A 446 4.68 -28.86 78.50
C LYS A 446 4.35 -29.31 79.92
N GLY A 447 3.29 -30.10 80.09
CA GLY A 447 2.92 -30.73 81.37
C GLY A 447 4.04 -31.64 81.90
N MET A 448 4.59 -32.51 81.05
CA MET A 448 5.73 -33.35 81.41
C MET A 448 6.97 -32.54 81.79
N VAL A 449 7.26 -31.42 81.11
CA VAL A 449 8.38 -30.54 81.48
C VAL A 449 8.14 -29.91 82.84
N VAL A 450 6.94 -29.40 83.11
CA VAL A 450 6.56 -28.86 84.42
C VAL A 450 6.65 -29.93 85.50
N ASP A 451 6.22 -31.17 85.20
CA ASP A 451 6.34 -32.31 86.11
C ASP A 451 7.80 -32.70 86.35
N LEU A 452 8.63 -32.70 85.31
CA LEU A 452 10.07 -32.95 85.43
C LEU A 452 10.76 -31.83 86.23
N GLU A 453 10.40 -30.57 86.02
CA GLU A 453 10.90 -29.44 86.81
C GLU A 453 10.42 -29.52 88.27
N SER A 454 9.16 -29.90 88.51
CA SER A 454 8.60 -30.12 89.84
C SER A 454 9.30 -31.29 90.54
N ASN A 455 9.55 -32.39 89.82
CA ASN A 455 10.31 -33.54 90.31
C ASN A 455 11.78 -33.18 90.56
N LEU A 456 12.39 -32.34 89.72
CA LEU A 456 13.74 -31.82 89.92
C LEU A 456 13.79 -30.92 91.17
N ARG A 457 12.82 -30.01 91.36
CA ARG A 457 12.68 -29.19 92.56
C ARG A 457 12.50 -30.05 93.81
N LYS A 458 11.63 -31.07 93.76
CA LYS A 458 11.46 -32.06 94.85
C LYS A 458 12.73 -32.87 95.11
N ALA A 459 13.49 -33.24 94.08
CA ALA A 459 14.76 -33.94 94.23
C ALA A 459 15.86 -33.03 94.83
N LEU A 460 15.87 -31.74 94.46
CA LEU A 460 16.74 -30.72 95.06
C LEU A 460 16.34 -30.43 96.51
N ASP A 461 15.05 -30.40 96.84
CA ASP A 461 14.57 -30.24 98.23
C ASP A 461 14.81 -31.52 99.07
N ARG A 462 14.73 -32.72 98.47
CA ARG A 462 15.20 -33.96 99.10
C ARG A 462 16.72 -33.97 99.34
N ARG A 463 17.50 -33.32 98.46
CA ARG A 463 18.93 -33.05 98.71
C ARG A 463 19.15 -32.01 99.81
N LYS A 464 18.23 -31.08 100.06
CA LYS A 464 18.27 -30.19 101.23
C LYS A 464 17.86 -30.91 102.53
N GLN A 465 17.03 -31.95 102.47
CA GLN A 465 16.65 -32.79 103.63
C GLN A 465 17.63 -33.92 103.95
N ARG A 466 18.55 -34.26 103.04
CA ARG A 466 19.76 -35.04 103.35
C ARG A 466 20.94 -34.09 103.47
N ALA A 467 21.08 -33.49 104.65
CA ALA A 467 22.33 -32.84 105.03
C ALA A 467 23.50 -33.78 104.74
N PHE A 468 24.38 -33.32 103.87
CA PHE A 468 25.67 -33.92 103.60
C PHE A 468 26.42 -34.14 104.93
N MET A 469 26.60 -35.40 105.30
CA MET A 469 27.73 -35.83 106.12
C MET A 469 28.32 -37.08 105.48
N VAL A 470 29.24 -36.88 104.52
CA VAL A 470 30.41 -37.76 104.39
C VAL A 470 31.64 -36.85 104.22
N PRO A 471 32.51 -36.80 105.24
CA PRO A 471 33.74 -36.02 105.23
C PRO A 471 34.82 -36.59 104.30
N GLN A 472 35.58 -35.65 103.77
CA GLN A 472 36.92 -35.70 103.19
C GLN A 472 37.76 -36.95 103.51
N LYS A 473 38.12 -37.70 102.46
CA LYS A 473 39.51 -38.01 102.04
C LYS A 473 39.50 -39.11 100.97
N SER A 474 40.51 -39.04 100.09
CA SER A 474 40.93 -39.98 99.05
C SER A 474 40.41 -39.74 97.63
N ASP A 475 41.40 -39.68 96.74
CA ASP A 475 41.34 -39.47 95.30
C ASP A 475 40.44 -40.46 94.59
N SER A 476 39.43 -39.96 93.88
CA SER A 476 38.92 -40.63 92.69
C SER A 476 38.21 -39.64 91.78
N LYS A 477 38.68 -39.63 90.53
CA LYS A 477 38.22 -38.76 89.44
C LYS A 477 36.73 -38.94 89.21
N CYS A 478 35.99 -37.83 89.18
CA CYS A 478 34.56 -37.81 88.89
C CYS A 478 34.30 -38.17 87.41
N PRO A 479 33.47 -39.19 87.12
CA PRO A 479 33.13 -39.58 85.74
C PRO A 479 32.28 -38.54 84.99
N HIS A 480 31.86 -37.43 85.63
CA HIS A 480 31.13 -36.36 84.96
C HIS A 480 32.00 -35.34 84.21
N CYS A 481 33.33 -35.40 84.32
CA CYS A 481 34.23 -34.56 83.51
C CYS A 481 34.38 -35.08 82.05
N ALA A 482 33.83 -36.25 81.70
CA ALA A 482 33.92 -36.81 80.35
C ALA A 482 32.86 -36.27 79.37
N ARG A 483 31.79 -35.61 79.85
CA ARG A 483 30.73 -35.06 78.99
C ARG A 483 31.10 -33.72 78.34
N GLU A 484 32.07 -33.01 78.91
CA GLU A 484 32.54 -31.71 78.41
C GLU A 484 33.47 -31.86 77.18
N ASN A 485 34.11 -33.02 77.02
CA ASN A 485 34.98 -33.32 75.87
C ASN A 485 34.20 -33.67 74.58
N MET A 486 32.92 -34.06 74.68
CA MET A 486 32.11 -34.36 73.48
C MET A 486 31.65 -33.07 72.77
N PHE A 487 31.41 -31.98 73.51
CA PHE A 487 30.95 -30.69 72.97
C PHE A 487 32.04 -29.86 72.25
N ARG A 488 33.33 -30.15 72.47
CA ARG A 488 34.44 -29.46 71.79
C ARG A 488 34.78 -30.04 70.41
N SER A 489 34.21 -31.20 70.04
CA SER A 489 34.48 -31.87 68.76
C SER A 489 33.63 -31.37 67.57
N TRP A 490 32.64 -30.49 67.81
CA TRP A 490 31.72 -29.99 66.76
C TRP A 490 32.01 -28.56 66.27
N ARG A 491 32.95 -27.84 66.88
CA ARG A 491 33.44 -26.54 66.36
C ARG A 491 34.85 -26.72 65.79
N GLY A 492 34.95 -27.22 64.57
CA GLY A 492 36.24 -27.31 63.90
C GLY A 492 36.21 -28.03 62.57
N VAL A 493 35.65 -27.40 61.52
CA VAL A 493 36.20 -27.53 60.17
C VAL A 493 36.16 -26.15 59.52
N SER A 494 37.36 -25.65 59.24
CA SER A 494 37.73 -24.46 58.49
C SER A 494 37.58 -24.66 56.99
N HIS A 495 37.16 -23.63 56.25
CA HIS A 495 37.49 -23.48 54.83
C HIS A 495 37.71 -21.99 54.50
N ASP A 496 38.97 -21.56 54.65
CA ASP A 496 39.57 -20.44 53.94
C ASP A 496 40.69 -21.04 53.09
N THR A 497 40.48 -21.17 51.77
CA THR A 497 41.52 -21.04 50.72
C THR A 497 40.94 -21.31 49.32
N LEU A 498 40.88 -20.23 48.53
CA LEU A 498 40.85 -20.06 47.06
C LEU A 498 40.28 -18.65 46.85
N VAL A 499 40.99 -17.52 46.95
CA VAL A 499 42.21 -17.04 46.27
C VAL A 499 42.14 -17.08 44.75
N SER A 500 41.98 -15.86 44.22
CA SER A 500 42.49 -15.27 42.97
C SER A 500 41.83 -15.62 41.63
N ASP A 501 41.16 -14.63 41.03
CA ASP A 501 41.83 -13.83 40.00
C ASP A 501 41.03 -12.55 39.63
N LEU A 502 41.79 -11.55 39.17
CA LEU A 502 41.41 -10.31 38.47
C LEU A 502 41.28 -9.02 39.29
N GLU A 503 42.40 -8.29 39.30
CA GLU A 503 42.53 -6.85 39.48
C GLU A 503 42.77 -6.15 38.09
N PRO A 504 42.85 -4.81 37.96
CA PRO A 504 42.03 -4.04 37.01
C PRO A 504 42.82 -3.18 35.99
N SER A 505 42.13 -2.57 35.03
CA SER A 505 42.56 -1.30 34.40
C SER A 505 41.42 -0.59 33.66
N SER A 506 41.12 0.64 34.08
CA SER A 506 40.43 1.70 33.30
C SER A 506 41.44 2.35 32.32
N PRO A 507 41.08 3.06 31.21
CA PRO A 507 40.06 4.13 31.18
C PRO A 507 39.24 4.36 29.88
N VAL A 508 38.10 5.04 30.06
CA VAL A 508 37.43 6.03 29.18
C VAL A 508 37.39 5.79 27.66
N HIS A 509 36.19 5.51 27.12
CA HIS A 509 35.66 6.25 25.98
C HIS A 509 34.11 6.22 25.94
N THR A 510 33.54 7.40 25.85
CA THR A 510 32.15 7.74 25.52
C THR A 510 31.71 7.16 24.17
N GLY A 511 30.47 6.68 24.06
CA GLY A 511 29.88 6.34 22.77
C GLY A 511 28.58 5.57 22.91
N GLU A 512 27.47 6.30 22.93
CA GLU A 512 26.12 5.79 22.76
C GLU A 512 26.03 4.90 21.51
N HIS A 513 25.50 3.68 21.67
CA HIS A 513 24.95 2.93 20.55
C HIS A 513 23.56 2.42 20.92
N VAL A 514 22.58 3.06 20.29
CA VAL A 514 21.17 2.71 20.21
C VAL A 514 21.01 1.26 19.74
N PRO A 515 20.14 0.42 20.35
CA PRO A 515 19.83 -0.88 19.79
C PRO A 515 19.01 -0.71 18.52
N MET A 516 19.58 -1.13 17.38
CA MET A 516 18.83 -1.33 16.14
C MET A 516 17.76 -2.41 16.37
N LEU A 517 16.51 -2.00 16.20
CA LEU A 517 15.36 -2.85 15.92
C LEU A 517 15.73 -3.86 14.82
N ARG A 518 15.73 -5.15 15.17
CA ARG A 518 15.72 -6.23 14.20
C ARG A 518 14.43 -6.14 13.40
N THR A 519 14.59 -5.89 12.12
CA THR A 519 13.57 -6.02 11.09
C THR A 519 13.05 -7.45 11.01
N SER A 520 11.71 -7.50 10.92
CA SER A 520 10.86 -8.57 10.39
C SER A 520 11.58 -9.68 9.61
N ALA A 521 11.56 -10.87 10.18
CA ALA A 521 11.72 -12.10 9.41
C ALA A 521 10.54 -12.23 8.43
N SER A 522 10.92 -12.47 7.17
CA SER A 522 10.06 -12.85 6.05
C SER A 522 9.12 -14.00 6.40
N LEU A 523 7.80 -13.72 6.36
CA LEU A 523 6.76 -14.73 6.17
C LEU A 523 6.66 -15.00 4.67
N GLY A 524 7.48 -15.92 4.19
CA GLY A 524 7.47 -16.41 2.81
C GLY A 524 7.69 -17.92 2.79
N SER A 525 6.71 -18.69 3.28
CA SER A 525 6.66 -20.15 3.15
C SER A 525 5.35 -20.72 3.71
N LEU A 526 4.29 -20.72 2.90
CA LEU A 526 3.19 -21.68 3.00
C LEU A 526 2.96 -22.20 1.57
N THR A 527 3.71 -23.23 1.18
CA THR A 527 3.22 -24.61 1.04
C THR A 527 1.91 -24.71 0.26
N ALA A 528 2.06 -24.85 -1.05
CA ALA A 528 1.19 -25.70 -1.85
C ALA A 528 1.29 -27.14 -1.31
N LYS A 529 0.17 -27.68 -0.83
CA LYS A 529 -0.18 -29.12 -0.75
C LYS A 529 -1.71 -29.19 -0.62
N GLY A 530 -2.32 -29.94 -1.53
CA GLY A 530 -3.73 -29.78 -1.94
C GLY A 530 -4.79 -30.47 -1.11
N VAL A 531 -6.04 -30.13 -1.43
CA VAL A 531 -7.12 -31.00 -1.93
C VAL A 531 -7.85 -30.21 -3.01
#